data_AF-A0A941HLI2-F1
#
_entry.id   AF-A0A941HLI2-F1
#
_cell.length_a   1.000
_cell.length_b   1.000
_cell.length_c   1.000
_cell.angle_alpha   90.00
_cell.angle_beta   90.00
_cell.angle_gamma   90.00
#
_symmetry.space_group_name_H-M   'P 1'
#
loop_
_entity.id
_entity.type
_entity.pdbx_description
1 polymer ?
#
loop_
_entity_poly.entity_id
_entity_poly.type
_entity_poly.pdbx_seq_one_letter_code
_entity_poly.pdbx_strand_id
1 'polypeptide(L)'
;MMKTLRKNRVKKAIMVCGVSALMLMGCGKEDAINPLGGCFGGAVWTDNILDELTEWEAAAQAYSDNPTDENCNRYKEAAKDYLDSLKGMADCVPGTNKAEYDQAIKEAKAEVDREGCD
;
A
#
# COMPACT_ATOMS: atom_id res chain seq x y z
N MET A 1 -18.78 66.77 -20.75
CA MET A 1 -19.15 65.33 -20.74
C MET A 1 -17.94 64.54 -21.26
N MET A 2 -17.16 63.85 -20.41
CA MET A 2 -17.36 62.44 -19.97
C MET A 2 -17.59 61.52 -21.19
N LYS A 3 -16.79 60.48 -21.48
CA LYS A 3 -16.18 59.51 -20.56
C LYS A 3 -14.91 58.89 -21.16
N THR A 4 -13.86 58.85 -20.36
CA THR A 4 -12.63 58.06 -20.54
C THR A 4 -12.98 56.57 -20.57
N LEU A 5 -12.67 55.93 -21.69
CA LEU A 5 -12.68 54.47 -21.83
C LEU A 5 -11.32 53.94 -21.37
N ARG A 6 -11.25 53.26 -20.23
CA ARG A 6 -10.76 51.87 -20.17
C ARG A 6 -10.99 51.26 -18.79
N LYS A 7 -11.86 50.27 -18.81
CA LYS A 7 -12.31 49.41 -17.73
C LYS A 7 -11.12 48.84 -16.94
N ASN A 8 -11.25 48.94 -15.61
CA ASN A 8 -10.36 48.42 -14.56
C ASN A 8 -9.56 47.19 -14.96
N ARG A 9 -8.24 47.29 -14.83
CA ARG A 9 -7.34 46.13 -14.85
C ARG A 9 -7.77 45.15 -13.77
N VAL A 10 -8.12 43.98 -14.24
CA VAL A 10 -8.44 42.74 -13.55
C VAL A 10 -7.60 42.60 -12.27
N LYS A 11 -8.18 42.91 -11.11
CA LYS A 11 -7.71 42.41 -9.82
C LYS A 11 -8.06 40.92 -9.76
N LYS A 12 -7.25 40.09 -10.39
CA LYS A 12 -7.12 38.67 -10.06
C LYS A 12 -5.67 38.44 -9.72
N ALA A 13 -5.27 38.99 -8.57
CA ALA A 13 -4.11 38.48 -7.87
C ALA A 13 -4.47 37.05 -7.48
N ILE A 14 -3.78 36.13 -8.13
CA ILE A 14 -3.81 34.70 -7.95
C ILE A 14 -3.55 34.43 -6.46
N MET A 15 -4.61 34.11 -5.71
CA MET A 15 -4.52 33.49 -4.40
C MET A 15 -4.25 31.99 -4.62
N VAL A 16 -3.03 31.70 -5.02
CA VAL A 16 -2.39 30.38 -4.93
C VAL A 16 -1.52 30.43 -3.68
N CYS A 17 -1.43 29.30 -2.99
CA CYS A 17 -0.82 29.08 -1.66
C CYS A 17 -1.74 29.42 -0.49
N GLY A 18 -2.40 28.39 0.05
CA GLY A 18 -3.07 28.52 1.35
C GLY A 18 -3.74 27.28 1.91
N VAL A 19 -4.01 26.24 1.11
CA VAL A 19 -4.63 24.99 1.63
C VAL A 19 -4.01 23.73 1.00
N SER A 20 -2.71 23.77 0.70
CA SER A 20 -1.91 22.55 0.50
C SER A 20 -1.25 22.10 1.81
N ALA A 21 -1.47 22.84 2.91
CA ALA A 21 -0.87 22.60 4.22
C ALA A 21 -1.64 21.57 5.09
N LEU A 22 -2.70 20.94 4.57
CA LEU A 22 -3.43 19.87 5.28
C LEU A 22 -2.87 18.46 5.02
N MET A 23 -1.86 18.31 4.16
CA MET A 23 -1.20 17.03 3.87
C MET A 23 0.03 16.77 4.76
N LEU A 24 0.34 17.66 5.72
CA LEU A 24 1.47 17.50 6.63
C LEU A 24 1.06 17.07 8.04
N MET A 25 -0.04 16.32 8.17
CA MET A 25 -0.13 15.35 9.27
C MET A 25 0.82 14.19 8.93
N GLY A 26 2.12 14.49 8.88
CA GLY A 26 3.14 13.48 9.09
C GLY A 26 2.88 12.91 10.47
N CYS A 27 2.73 11.60 10.56
CA CYS A 27 2.73 10.89 11.83
C CYS A 27 4.01 11.29 12.57
N GLY A 28 3.86 12.17 13.56
CA GLY A 28 4.89 12.42 14.54
C GLY A 28 5.27 11.08 15.14
N LYS A 29 6.58 10.80 15.18
CA LYS A 29 7.12 9.76 16.04
C LYS A 29 6.88 10.19 17.49
N GLU A 30 5.66 10.01 17.95
CA GLU A 30 5.29 10.12 19.35
C GLU A 30 4.88 8.71 19.76
N ASP A 31 5.84 8.02 20.38
CA ASP A 31 5.73 6.68 20.97
C ASP A 31 4.73 6.67 22.13
N ALA A 32 3.45 6.89 21.83
CA ALA A 32 2.43 7.08 22.86
C ALA A 32 1.00 6.66 22.48
N ILE A 33 0.74 5.86 21.44
CA ILE A 33 -0.58 5.20 21.27
C ILE A 33 -0.39 3.84 20.57
N ASN A 34 -0.03 2.80 21.31
CA ASN A 34 -0.37 1.45 20.87
C ASN A 34 -0.74 0.53 22.06
N PRO A 35 -1.95 0.69 22.61
CA PRO A 35 -2.46 -0.21 23.65
C PRO A 35 -2.70 -1.65 23.15
N LEU A 36 -2.47 -1.95 21.86
CA LEU A 36 -2.75 -3.24 21.22
C LEU A 36 -1.50 -3.96 20.67
N GLY A 37 -0.28 -3.49 20.95
CA GLY A 37 0.94 -4.16 20.46
C GLY A 37 1.08 -4.08 18.93
N GLY A 38 2.19 -4.59 18.38
CA GLY A 38 2.73 -4.36 17.01
C GLY A 38 1.81 -4.50 15.77
N CYS A 39 0.52 -4.71 15.96
CA CYS A 39 -0.55 -4.81 14.97
C CYS A 39 -0.99 -3.49 14.34
N PHE A 40 -1.04 -2.40 15.12
CA PHE A 40 -1.51 -1.08 14.64
C PHE A 40 -0.42 -0.01 14.64
N GLY A 41 0.75 -0.31 15.22
CA GLY A 41 1.89 0.60 15.28
C GLY A 41 2.96 0.22 14.27
N GLY A 42 2.71 0.47 12.99
CA GLY A 42 3.72 0.50 11.91
C GLY A 42 4.32 -0.83 11.46
N ALA A 43 4.77 -1.67 12.39
CA ALA A 43 5.72 -2.75 12.07
C ALA A 43 5.11 -3.95 11.32
N VAL A 44 3.90 -4.41 11.67
CA VAL A 44 3.28 -5.57 10.99
C VAL A 44 2.50 -5.13 9.76
N TRP A 45 1.62 -4.13 9.90
CA TRP A 45 0.71 -3.74 8.83
C TRP A 45 1.34 -2.81 7.80
N THR A 46 2.09 -1.79 8.25
CA THR A 46 2.46 -0.67 7.39
C THR A 46 3.78 -0.90 6.69
N ASP A 47 4.77 -1.50 7.36
CA ASP A 47 6.08 -1.72 6.74
C ASP A 47 6.09 -3.05 5.99
N ASN A 48 5.84 -4.18 6.66
CA ASN A 48 6.04 -5.48 6.02
C ASN A 48 4.97 -5.86 4.99
N ILE A 49 3.67 -5.68 5.27
CA ILE A 49 2.61 -6.13 4.34
C ILE A 49 2.52 -5.23 3.10
N LEU A 50 2.69 -3.91 3.27
CA LEU A 50 2.60 -2.97 2.15
C LEU A 50 3.83 -3.03 1.24
N ASP A 51 5.03 -3.24 1.80
CA ASP A 51 6.25 -3.41 1.01
C ASP A 51 6.12 -4.66 0.13
N GLU A 52 5.77 -5.82 0.71
CA GLU A 52 5.61 -7.07 -0.02
C GLU A 52 4.46 -7.03 -1.04
N LEU A 53 3.37 -6.32 -0.74
CA LEU A 53 2.28 -6.09 -1.70
C LEU A 53 2.77 -5.26 -2.90
N THR A 54 3.53 -4.19 -2.63
CA THR A 54 4.08 -3.33 -3.69
C THR A 54 5.06 -4.11 -4.57
N GLU A 55 5.90 -4.95 -3.96
CA GLU A 55 6.81 -5.84 -4.69
C GLU A 55 6.06 -6.84 -5.56
N TRP A 56 4.97 -7.43 -5.04
CA TRP A 56 4.13 -8.34 -5.80
C TRP A 56 3.44 -7.63 -6.98
N GLU A 57 2.89 -6.44 -6.79
CA GLU A 57 2.32 -5.62 -7.87
C GLU A 57 3.35 -5.28 -8.96
N ALA A 58 4.57 -4.91 -8.56
CA ALA A 58 5.66 -4.62 -9.49
C ALA A 58 6.07 -5.88 -10.28
N ALA A 59 6.16 -7.03 -9.63
CA ALA A 59 6.45 -8.30 -10.28
C ALA A 59 5.32 -8.74 -11.23
N ALA A 60 4.07 -8.51 -10.86
CA ALA A 60 2.90 -8.76 -11.72
C ALA A 60 2.95 -7.90 -12.99
N GLN A 61 3.26 -6.61 -12.86
CA GLN A 61 3.42 -5.71 -13.99
C GLN A 61 4.58 -6.16 -14.90
N ALA A 62 5.73 -6.53 -14.32
CA ALA A 62 6.88 -7.00 -15.08
C ALA A 62 6.60 -8.29 -15.88
N TYR A 63 5.85 -9.23 -15.30
CA TYR A 63 5.39 -10.42 -16.02
C TYR A 63 4.38 -10.08 -17.12
N SER A 64 3.41 -9.20 -16.83
CA SER A 64 2.43 -8.73 -17.82
C SER A 64 3.09 -8.06 -19.02
N ASP A 65 4.15 -7.27 -18.80
CA ASP A 65 4.88 -6.58 -19.86
C ASP A 65 5.82 -7.51 -20.63
N ASN A 66 6.36 -8.54 -19.97
CA ASN A 66 7.28 -9.51 -20.57
C ASN A 66 7.12 -10.89 -19.92
N PRO A 67 6.28 -11.78 -20.50
CA PRO A 67 5.95 -13.08 -19.91
C PRO A 67 7.04 -14.11 -20.21
N THR A 68 8.14 -14.01 -19.47
CA THR A 68 9.22 -15.00 -19.47
C THR A 68 9.13 -15.89 -18.23
N ASP A 69 9.75 -17.07 -18.29
CA ASP A 69 9.88 -17.96 -17.12
C ASP A 69 10.55 -17.26 -15.93
N GLU A 70 11.50 -16.36 -16.19
CA GLU A 70 12.17 -15.57 -15.15
C GLU A 70 11.19 -14.62 -14.46
N ASN A 71 10.42 -13.84 -15.23
CA ASN A 71 9.46 -12.89 -14.67
C ASN A 71 8.27 -13.61 -14.00
N CYS A 72 7.88 -14.75 -14.55
CA CYS A 72 6.95 -15.67 -13.92
C CYS A 72 7.41 -16.07 -12.52
N ASN A 73 8.63 -16.59 -12.41
CA ASN A 73 9.15 -17.07 -11.14
C ASN A 73 9.23 -15.94 -10.11
N ARG A 74 9.66 -14.74 -10.55
CA ARG A 74 9.67 -13.54 -9.70
C ARG A 74 8.28 -13.14 -9.22
N TYR A 75 7.27 -13.20 -10.10
CA TYR A 75 5.88 -12.97 -9.72
C TYR A 75 5.40 -13.98 -8.66
N LYS A 76 5.69 -15.27 -8.85
CA LYS A 76 5.29 -16.34 -7.91
C LYS A 76 6.02 -16.21 -6.57
N GLU A 77 7.30 -15.85 -6.58
CA GLU A 77 8.09 -15.60 -5.37
C GLU A 77 7.50 -14.43 -4.58
N ALA A 78 7.32 -13.26 -5.22
CA ALA A 78 6.75 -12.09 -4.56
C ALA A 78 5.32 -12.33 -4.01
N ALA A 79 4.50 -13.12 -4.71
CA ALA A 79 3.19 -13.53 -4.19
C ALA A 79 3.30 -14.35 -2.90
N LYS A 80 4.29 -15.26 -2.83
CA LYS A 80 4.53 -16.10 -1.65
C LYS A 80 5.11 -15.32 -0.48
N ASP A 81 5.91 -14.29 -0.76
CA ASP A 81 6.49 -13.41 0.25
C ASP A 81 5.40 -12.49 0.85
N TYR A 82 4.52 -11.94 0.01
CA TYR A 82 3.30 -11.29 0.46
C TYR A 82 2.44 -12.20 1.36
N LEU A 83 2.18 -13.44 0.95
CA LEU A 83 1.43 -14.39 1.77
C LEU A 83 2.14 -14.74 3.10
N ASP A 84 3.47 -14.71 3.17
CA ASP A 84 4.21 -14.88 4.42
C ASP A 84 4.10 -13.66 5.34
N SER A 85 4.10 -12.45 4.79
CA SER A 85 3.92 -11.21 5.55
C SER A 85 2.59 -11.19 6.32
N LEU A 86 1.56 -11.86 5.79
CA LEU A 86 0.23 -11.96 6.39
C LEU A 86 0.21 -12.81 7.68
N LYS A 87 1.15 -13.74 7.88
CA LYS A 87 1.15 -14.66 9.06
C LYS A 87 1.06 -13.93 10.40
N GLY A 88 1.71 -12.77 10.52
CA GLY A 88 1.70 -11.96 11.74
C GLY A 88 0.34 -11.35 12.10
N MET A 89 -0.62 -11.33 11.16
CA MET A 89 -1.93 -10.69 11.36
C MET A 89 -2.89 -11.52 12.21
N ALA A 90 -2.72 -12.85 12.28
CA ALA A 90 -3.59 -13.69 13.11
C ALA A 90 -3.50 -13.33 14.60
N ASP A 91 -2.34 -12.82 15.03
CA ASP A 91 -2.05 -12.36 16.39
C ASP A 91 -2.76 -11.03 16.71
N CYS A 92 -3.17 -10.31 15.66
CA CYS A 92 -3.74 -8.97 15.74
C CYS A 92 -5.26 -8.94 15.80
N VAL A 93 -5.93 -10.05 15.48
CA VAL A 93 -7.38 -10.13 15.39
C VAL A 93 -7.89 -11.09 16.47
N PRO A 94 -8.46 -10.57 17.58
CA PRO A 94 -9.02 -11.39 18.64
C PRO A 94 -10.07 -12.37 18.12
N GLY A 95 -9.99 -13.64 18.57
CA GLY A 95 -10.92 -14.69 18.15
C GLY A 95 -10.56 -15.37 16.82
N THR A 96 -9.45 -14.98 16.17
CA THR A 96 -8.96 -15.67 14.97
C THR A 96 -8.55 -17.10 15.29
N ASN A 97 -9.05 -18.04 14.48
CA ASN A 97 -8.57 -19.40 14.45
C ASN A 97 -7.23 -19.46 13.69
N LYS A 98 -6.12 -19.35 14.42
CA LYS A 98 -4.76 -19.36 13.83
C LYS A 98 -4.51 -20.57 12.92
N ALA A 99 -5.02 -21.75 13.29
CA ALA A 99 -4.82 -22.96 12.49
C ALA A 99 -5.53 -22.88 11.13
N GLU A 100 -6.75 -22.35 11.10
CA GLU A 100 -7.49 -22.12 9.85
C GLU A 100 -6.86 -21.01 9.02
N TYR A 101 -6.38 -19.95 9.66
CA TYR A 101 -5.66 -18.86 9.01
C TYR A 101 -4.36 -19.34 8.33
N ASP A 102 -3.53 -20.08 9.05
CA ASP A 102 -2.29 -20.66 8.53
C ASP A 102 -2.56 -21.66 7.41
N GLN A 103 -3.65 -22.44 7.54
CA GLN A 103 -4.08 -23.37 6.49
C GLN A 103 -4.51 -22.62 5.23
N ALA A 104 -5.26 -21.52 5.34
CA ALA A 104 -5.65 -20.69 4.20
C ALA A 104 -4.42 -20.08 3.50
N ILE A 105 -3.43 -19.58 4.25
CA ILE A 105 -2.16 -19.10 3.68
C ILE A 105 -1.43 -20.22 2.94
N LYS A 106 -1.37 -21.42 3.52
CA LYS A 106 -0.74 -22.58 2.88
C LYS A 106 -1.44 -23.00 1.59
N GLU A 107 -2.77 -23.00 1.59
CA GLU A 107 -3.58 -23.30 0.41
C GLU A 107 -3.36 -22.27 -0.70
N ALA A 108 -3.34 -20.97 -0.35
CA ALA A 108 -3.03 -19.90 -1.30
C ALA A 108 -1.62 -20.03 -1.90
N LYS A 109 -0.61 -20.42 -1.10
CA LYS A 109 0.73 -20.69 -1.64
C LYS A 109 0.76 -21.87 -2.61
N ALA A 110 0.03 -22.94 -2.29
CA ALA A 110 -0.11 -24.09 -3.18
C ALA A 110 -0.93 -23.77 -4.45
N GLU A 111 -1.84 -22.80 -4.37
CA GLU A 111 -2.52 -22.23 -5.53
C GLU A 111 -1.53 -21.43 -6.38
N VAL A 112 -0.76 -20.51 -5.82
CA VAL A 112 0.31 -19.79 -6.56
C VAL A 112 1.26 -20.77 -7.26
N ASP A 113 1.66 -21.86 -6.60
CA ASP A 113 2.55 -22.85 -7.22
C ASP A 113 1.87 -23.60 -8.40
N ARG A 114 0.55 -23.87 -8.32
CA ARG A 114 -0.24 -24.57 -9.35
C ARG A 114 -0.73 -23.66 -10.48
N GLU A 115 -1.22 -22.49 -10.13
CA GLU A 115 -1.72 -21.43 -10.99
C GLU A 115 -0.57 -20.44 -11.19
N GLY A 116 0.32 -20.73 -12.14
CA GLY A 116 1.47 -19.85 -12.32
C GLY A 116 2.29 -20.18 -13.53
N CYS A 117 1.96 -19.42 -14.59
CA CYS A 117 2.66 -19.13 -15.84
C CYS A 117 2.47 -20.13 -16.98
N ASP A 118 1.69 -19.67 -17.96
CA ASP A 118 1.47 -20.26 -19.29
C ASP A 118 2.06 -19.34 -20.37
#